data_AF-A0A812QJ92-F1
#
_entry.id   AF-A0A812QJ92-F1
#
_cell.length_a   1.000
_cell.length_b   1.000
_cell.length_c   1.000
_cell.angle_alpha   90.00
_cell.angle_beta   90.00
_cell.angle_gamma   90.00
#
_symmetry.space_group_name_H-M   'P 1'
#
loop_
_entity.id
_entity.type
_entity.pdbx_description
1 polymer ?
#
loop_
_entity_poly.entity_id
_entity_poly.type
_entity_poly.pdbx_seq_one_letter_code
_entity_poly.pdbx_strand_id
1 'polypeptide(L)'
;MLARSGEWGSELLSALAAEALSQSQVLGPAGIASAVQALSRLGALAEPRCHLSQRWPSLLTKGIGQKLQVSFHQESSQLARLAAALMRSLLVLERRLSVAEAAKGAHFCTLAFDSTVLTESERAEAKAGLARLLERLSWDRQRWSTEDTKLVKEVATLLRSEYPELLQSNWVPRSVVTTIDFTR
;
A
#
# COMPACT_ATOMS: atom_id res chain seq x y z
N MET A 1 -11.15 -33.31 -6.75
CA MET A 1 -11.10 -32.08 -7.58
C MET A 1 -11.45 -30.89 -6.70
N LEU A 2 -10.47 -30.28 -6.02
CA LEU A 2 -10.64 -29.04 -5.26
C LEU A 2 -9.74 -28.00 -5.91
N ALA A 3 -10.33 -27.17 -6.75
CA ALA A 3 -9.62 -26.16 -7.51
C ALA A 3 -9.27 -24.96 -6.60
N ARG A 4 -7.99 -24.58 -6.59
CA ARG A 4 -7.48 -23.26 -7.02
C ARG A 4 -8.08 -21.98 -6.40
N SER A 5 -8.72 -21.98 -5.25
CA SER A 5 -9.32 -20.75 -4.67
C SER A 5 -8.33 -19.58 -4.46
N GLY A 6 -7.03 -19.82 -4.32
CA GLY A 6 -6.01 -18.77 -4.15
C GLY A 6 -5.51 -18.17 -5.46
N GLU A 7 -5.38 -18.97 -6.53
CA GLU A 7 -4.81 -18.54 -7.83
C GLU A 7 -5.76 -17.57 -8.57
N TRP A 8 -7.08 -17.70 -8.38
CA TRP A 8 -8.05 -16.83 -9.05
C TRP A 8 -8.09 -15.42 -8.45
N GLY A 9 -7.71 -15.29 -7.16
CA GLY A 9 -7.67 -14.01 -6.47
C GLY A 9 -6.54 -13.12 -6.97
N SER A 10 -5.33 -13.66 -7.08
CA SER A 10 -4.14 -12.92 -7.55
C SER A 10 -4.23 -12.52 -9.03
N GLU A 11 -4.75 -13.41 -9.89
CA GLU A 11 -4.98 -13.11 -11.31
C GLU A 11 -6.01 -11.99 -11.51
N LEU A 12 -7.13 -12.04 -10.79
CA LEU A 12 -8.17 -11.00 -10.84
C LEU A 12 -7.63 -9.66 -10.34
N LEU A 13 -6.87 -9.66 -9.24
CA LEU A 13 -6.25 -8.45 -8.70
C LEU A 13 -5.22 -7.85 -9.67
N SER A 14 -4.42 -8.71 -10.31
CA SER A 14 -3.44 -8.29 -11.31
C SER A 14 -4.12 -7.71 -12.55
N ALA A 15 -5.20 -8.33 -13.02
CA ALA A 15 -5.99 -7.83 -14.15
C ALA A 15 -6.65 -6.49 -13.83
N LEU A 16 -7.24 -6.35 -12.65
CA LEU A 16 -7.86 -5.10 -12.19
C LEU A 16 -6.83 -3.98 -12.00
N ALA A 17 -5.65 -4.29 -11.44
CA ALA A 17 -4.58 -3.32 -11.29
C ALA A 17 -3.98 -2.92 -12.65
N ALA A 18 -3.85 -3.85 -13.58
CA ALA A 18 -3.40 -3.59 -14.94
C ALA A 18 -4.40 -2.70 -15.70
N GLU A 19 -5.70 -2.98 -15.57
CA GLU A 19 -6.75 -2.16 -16.20
C GLU A 19 -6.84 -0.77 -15.56
N ALA A 20 -6.73 -0.68 -14.23
CA ALA A 20 -6.67 0.62 -13.56
C ALA A 20 -5.45 1.43 -13.99
N LEU A 21 -4.32 0.78 -14.28
CA LEU A 21 -3.13 1.43 -14.80
C LEU A 21 -3.31 1.86 -16.27
N SER A 22 -3.83 0.99 -17.13
CA SER A 22 -4.06 1.28 -18.55
C SER A 22 -5.06 2.42 -18.74
N GLN A 23 -6.08 2.50 -17.87
CA GLN A 23 -7.09 3.55 -17.86
C GLN A 23 -6.72 4.74 -16.96
N SER A 24 -5.50 4.81 -16.41
CA SER A 24 -5.13 5.84 -15.43
C SER A 24 -5.37 7.27 -15.89
N GLN A 25 -5.18 7.56 -17.19
CA GLN A 25 -5.46 8.87 -17.78
C GLN A 25 -6.96 9.18 -17.86
N VAL A 26 -7.80 8.17 -18.04
CA VAL A 26 -9.27 8.28 -18.13
C VAL A 26 -9.89 8.34 -16.73
N LEU A 27 -9.38 7.54 -15.80
CA LEU A 27 -9.83 7.42 -14.42
C LEU A 27 -9.56 8.68 -13.58
N GLY A 28 -8.53 9.44 -13.92
CA GLY A 28 -8.10 10.62 -13.19
C GLY A 28 -7.67 10.33 -11.74
N PRO A 29 -7.47 11.38 -10.93
CA PRO A 29 -6.93 11.26 -9.56
C PRO A 29 -7.80 10.39 -8.64
N ALA A 30 -9.13 10.57 -8.69
CA ALA A 30 -10.09 9.83 -7.88
C ALA A 30 -10.10 8.32 -8.18
N GLY A 31 -10.04 7.96 -9.47
CA GLY A 31 -10.03 6.56 -9.87
C GLY A 31 -8.72 5.87 -9.49
N ILE A 32 -7.57 6.54 -9.68
CA ILE A 32 -6.26 6.00 -9.26
C ILE A 32 -6.21 5.81 -7.73
N ALA A 33 -6.66 6.80 -6.95
CA ALA A 33 -6.69 6.67 -5.49
C ALA A 33 -7.62 5.54 -5.02
N SER A 34 -8.72 5.29 -5.73
CA SER A 34 -9.63 4.18 -5.45
C SER A 34 -9.01 2.83 -5.76
N ALA A 35 -8.29 2.70 -6.89
CA ALA A 35 -7.55 1.49 -7.23
C ALA A 35 -6.46 1.17 -6.20
N VAL A 36 -5.71 2.19 -5.79
CA VAL A 36 -4.69 2.12 -4.74
C VAL A 36 -5.30 1.72 -3.38
N GLN A 37 -6.46 2.26 -3.01
CA GLN A 37 -7.18 1.88 -1.80
C GLN A 37 -7.68 0.42 -1.87
N ALA A 38 -8.18 -0.03 -3.03
CA ALA A 38 -8.60 -1.41 -3.22
C ALA A 38 -7.42 -2.38 -3.05
N LEU A 39 -6.26 -2.08 -3.65
CA LEU A 39 -5.04 -2.87 -3.48
C LEU A 39 -4.57 -2.89 -2.02
N SER A 40 -4.67 -1.77 -1.30
CA SER A 40 -4.37 -1.71 0.13
C SER A 40 -5.24 -2.70 0.92
N ARG A 41 -6.56 -2.68 0.69
CA ARG A 41 -7.53 -3.53 1.40
C ARG A 41 -7.37 -5.01 1.09
N LEU A 42 -6.91 -5.33 -0.12
CA LEU A 42 -6.72 -6.69 -0.60
C LEU A 42 -5.37 -7.28 -0.19
N GLY A 43 -4.54 -6.52 0.55
CA GLY A 43 -3.25 -7.00 1.03
C GLY A 43 -2.24 -7.21 -0.11
N ALA A 44 -2.38 -6.45 -1.21
CA ALA A 44 -1.50 -6.57 -2.38
C ALA A 44 0.00 -6.44 -2.05
N LEU A 45 0.31 -5.67 -1.02
CA LEU A 45 1.66 -5.40 -0.55
C LEU A 45 1.99 -6.13 0.76
N ALA A 46 1.03 -6.88 1.30
CA ALA A 46 1.21 -7.67 2.51
C ALA A 46 1.86 -9.01 2.15
N GLU A 47 3.02 -9.29 2.72
CA GLU A 47 3.46 -10.69 2.81
C GLU A 47 2.47 -11.48 3.67
N PRO A 48 2.29 -12.79 3.40
CA PRO A 48 1.77 -13.69 4.42
C PRO A 48 2.80 -13.73 5.55
N ARG A 49 2.67 -12.83 6.54
CA ARG A 49 3.46 -12.89 7.77
C ARG A 49 3.31 -14.31 8.33
N CYS A 50 4.37 -15.10 8.27
CA CYS A 50 4.44 -16.51 8.65
C CYS A 50 4.32 -16.75 10.17
N HIS A 51 3.49 -15.96 10.86
CA HIS A 51 3.16 -16.18 12.27
C HIS A 51 1.92 -17.08 12.47
N LEU A 52 1.30 -17.58 11.39
CA LEU A 52 0.34 -18.69 11.42
C LEU A 52 1.00 -20.04 11.07
N SER A 53 2.25 -20.23 11.46
CA SER A 53 2.81 -21.57 11.64
C SER A 53 2.29 -22.15 12.95
N GLN A 54 1.12 -22.79 12.93
CA GLN A 54 0.87 -23.96 13.79
C GLN A 54 -0.34 -24.82 13.44
N ARG A 55 -0.90 -24.77 12.22
CA ARG A 55 -1.96 -25.73 11.87
C ARG A 55 -2.15 -26.04 10.39
N TRP A 56 -1.07 -26.40 9.71
CA TRP A 56 -1.16 -27.25 8.51
C TRP A 56 -0.12 -28.36 8.64
N PRO A 57 -0.52 -29.61 8.90
CA PRO A 57 0.43 -30.72 9.01
C PRO A 57 1.05 -31.00 7.64
N SER A 58 2.37 -30.84 7.56
CA SER A 58 3.34 -31.73 6.91
C SER A 58 2.79 -32.80 5.93
N LEU A 59 2.17 -32.39 4.83
CA LEU A 59 1.74 -33.29 3.75
C LEU A 59 2.00 -32.72 2.35
N LEU A 60 3.18 -32.09 2.16
CA LEU A 60 3.72 -31.90 0.83
C LEU A 60 5.05 -32.63 0.72
N THR A 61 4.91 -33.85 0.22
CA THR A 61 5.94 -34.68 -0.40
C THR A 61 6.84 -33.86 -1.32
N LYS A 62 8.14 -34.11 -1.18
CA LYS A 62 9.24 -33.60 -2.02
C LYS A 62 8.87 -33.67 -3.52
N GLY A 63 8.50 -32.54 -4.12
CA GLY A 63 8.26 -32.44 -5.58
C GLY A 63 7.29 -31.34 -6.01
N ILE A 64 6.27 -31.02 -5.19
CA ILE A 64 5.23 -30.02 -5.54
C ILE A 64 5.56 -28.62 -4.99
N GLY A 65 6.39 -28.54 -3.93
CA GLY A 65 6.75 -27.28 -3.28
C GLY A 65 7.49 -26.27 -4.17
N GLN A 66 8.30 -26.73 -5.13
CA GLN A 66 9.04 -25.82 -6.02
C GLN A 66 8.15 -25.15 -7.07
N LYS A 67 7.18 -25.85 -7.66
CA LYS A 67 6.28 -25.25 -8.66
C LYS A 67 5.34 -24.23 -8.02
N LEU A 68 4.80 -24.51 -6.83
CA LEU A 68 3.93 -23.58 -6.12
C LEU A 68 4.69 -22.35 -5.61
N GLN A 69 5.94 -22.51 -5.16
CA GLN A 69 6.79 -21.36 -4.80
C GLN A 69 7.09 -20.46 -6.00
N VAL A 70 7.40 -21.03 -7.16
CA VAL A 70 7.71 -20.24 -8.37
C VAL A 70 6.49 -19.48 -8.89
N SER A 71 5.30 -20.11 -8.94
CA SER A 71 4.07 -19.43 -9.35
C SER A 71 3.69 -18.30 -8.41
N PHE A 72 3.74 -18.54 -7.09
CA PHE A 72 3.44 -17.53 -6.08
C PHE A 72 4.42 -16.35 -6.13
N HIS A 73 5.71 -16.63 -6.33
CA HIS A 73 6.72 -15.59 -6.44
C HIS A 73 6.57 -14.76 -7.72
N GLN A 74 6.24 -15.39 -8.85
CA GLN A 74 6.01 -14.70 -10.11
C GLN A 74 4.76 -13.81 -10.09
N GLU A 75 3.65 -14.26 -9.50
CA GLU A 75 2.43 -13.47 -9.35
C GLU A 75 2.61 -12.29 -8.39
N SER A 76 3.30 -12.51 -7.25
CA SER A 76 3.64 -11.43 -6.31
C SER A 76 4.48 -10.34 -6.98
N SER A 77 5.39 -10.71 -7.89
CA SER A 77 6.24 -9.77 -8.62
C SER A 77 5.47 -8.92 -9.65
N GLN A 78 4.40 -9.46 -10.25
CA GLN A 78 3.58 -8.70 -11.20
C GLN A 78 2.69 -7.70 -10.48
N LEU A 79 2.05 -8.15 -9.39
CA LEU A 79 1.19 -7.31 -8.57
C LEU A 79 1.99 -6.17 -7.92
N ALA A 80 3.21 -6.44 -7.43
CA ALA A 80 4.11 -5.43 -6.90
C ALA A 80 4.51 -4.38 -7.94
N ARG A 81 4.81 -4.79 -9.19
CA ARG A 81 5.09 -3.85 -10.29
C ARG A 81 3.90 -2.95 -10.60
N LEU A 82 2.69 -3.51 -10.62
CA LEU A 82 1.46 -2.74 -10.85
C LEU A 82 1.17 -1.78 -9.70
N ALA A 83 1.36 -2.23 -8.46
CA ALA A 83 1.27 -1.41 -7.26
C ALA A 83 2.25 -0.23 -7.29
N ALA A 84 3.51 -0.48 -7.64
CA ALA A 84 4.53 0.56 -7.80
C ALA A 84 4.18 1.55 -8.92
N ALA A 85 3.67 1.06 -10.05
CA ALA A 85 3.27 1.91 -11.17
C ALA A 85 2.05 2.80 -10.81
N LEU A 86 1.05 2.25 -10.12
CA LEU A 86 -0.10 3.02 -9.63
C LEU A 86 0.31 4.07 -8.58
N MET A 87 1.24 3.72 -7.69
CA MET A 87 1.83 4.66 -6.74
C MET A 87 2.48 5.84 -7.44
N ARG A 88 3.34 5.59 -8.43
CA ARG A 88 4.01 6.64 -9.20
C ARG A 88 3.00 7.55 -9.90
N SER A 89 1.98 6.96 -10.54
CA SER A 89 0.90 7.73 -11.17
C SER A 89 0.15 8.61 -10.16
N LEU A 90 -0.13 8.11 -8.96
CA LEU A 90 -0.77 8.89 -7.89
C LEU A 90 0.13 10.05 -7.42
N LEU A 91 1.42 9.79 -7.22
CA LEU A 91 2.39 10.80 -6.77
C LEU A 91 2.67 11.87 -7.83
N VAL A 92 2.60 11.55 -9.12
CA VAL A 92 2.65 12.56 -10.20
C VAL A 92 1.44 13.51 -10.12
N LEU A 93 0.29 13.00 -9.68
CA LEU A 93 -0.95 13.76 -9.55
C LEU A 93 -1.13 14.40 -8.17
N GLU A 94 -0.12 14.35 -7.29
CA GLU A 94 -0.22 14.71 -5.88
C GLU A 94 -0.94 16.04 -5.64
N ARG A 95 -0.62 17.08 -6.42
CA ARG A 95 -1.22 18.42 -6.30
C ARG A 95 -2.69 18.52 -6.72
N ARG A 96 -3.16 17.57 -7.53
CA ARG A 96 -4.54 17.50 -8.04
C ARG A 96 -5.43 16.60 -7.20
N LEU A 97 -4.85 15.84 -6.27
CA LEU A 97 -5.62 14.95 -5.40
C LEU A 97 -6.59 15.75 -4.53
N SER A 98 -7.77 15.23 -4.26
CA SER A 98 -8.61 15.71 -3.15
C SER A 98 -8.02 15.28 -1.79
N VAL A 99 -8.55 15.81 -0.68
CA VAL A 99 -8.13 15.39 0.68
C VAL A 99 -8.32 13.88 0.87
N ALA A 100 -9.47 13.35 0.44
CA ALA A 100 -9.76 11.93 0.54
C ALA A 100 -8.80 11.06 -0.29
N GLU A 101 -8.45 11.52 -1.50
CA GLU A 101 -7.49 10.82 -2.35
C GLU A 101 -6.08 10.86 -1.77
N ALA A 102 -5.67 11.99 -1.18
CA ALA A 102 -4.39 12.11 -0.49
C ALA A 102 -4.33 11.20 0.74
N ALA A 103 -5.41 11.07 1.52
CA ALA A 103 -5.47 10.16 2.66
C ALA A 103 -5.33 8.69 2.23
N LYS A 104 -6.02 8.28 1.16
CA LYS A 104 -5.88 6.94 0.56
C LYS A 104 -4.47 6.68 0.05
N GLY A 105 -3.89 7.67 -0.63
CA GLY A 105 -2.51 7.61 -1.12
C GLY A 105 -1.50 7.47 0.01
N ALA A 106 -1.66 8.23 1.10
CA ALA A 106 -0.77 8.17 2.27
C ALA A 106 -0.86 6.79 2.95
N HIS A 107 -2.07 6.27 3.14
CA HIS A 107 -2.27 4.92 3.66
C HIS A 107 -1.54 3.87 2.81
N PHE A 108 -1.71 3.90 1.49
CA PHE A 108 -1.02 2.96 0.62
C PHE A 108 0.50 3.13 0.63
N CYS A 109 1.02 4.38 0.61
CA CYS A 109 2.47 4.61 0.67
C CYS A 109 3.08 4.08 1.97
N THR A 110 2.32 4.10 3.07
CA THR A 110 2.75 3.50 4.35
C THR A 110 2.90 1.99 4.24
N LEU A 111 1.95 1.31 3.58
CA LEU A 111 2.04 -0.13 3.31
C LEU A 111 3.15 -0.47 2.31
N ALA A 112 3.35 0.36 1.29
CA ALA A 112 4.37 0.16 0.28
C ALA A 112 5.78 0.32 0.84
N PHE A 113 5.98 1.28 1.75
CA PHE A 113 7.27 1.48 2.40
C PHE A 113 7.74 0.27 3.23
N ASP A 114 6.82 -0.49 3.86
CA ASP A 114 7.13 -1.74 4.59
C ASP A 114 7.29 -2.97 3.65
N SER A 115 6.94 -2.85 2.38
CA SER A 115 6.81 -4.02 1.50
C SER A 115 8.17 -4.62 1.15
N THR A 116 8.38 -5.88 1.47
CA THR A 116 9.57 -6.66 1.08
C THR A 116 9.59 -7.02 -0.40
N VAL A 117 8.44 -6.92 -1.08
CA VAL A 117 8.28 -7.26 -2.50
C VAL A 117 8.67 -6.09 -3.41
N LEU A 118 8.68 -4.86 -2.88
CA LEU A 118 9.11 -3.67 -3.60
C LEU A 118 10.64 -3.50 -3.54
N THR A 119 11.20 -2.96 -4.62
CA THR A 119 12.62 -2.61 -4.65
C THR A 119 12.95 -1.51 -3.63
N GLU A 120 14.22 -1.39 -3.24
CA GLU A 120 14.66 -0.32 -2.34
C GLU A 120 14.37 1.07 -2.90
N SER A 121 14.55 1.27 -4.21
CA SER A 121 14.17 2.52 -4.90
C SER A 121 12.67 2.79 -4.81
N GLU A 122 11.82 1.77 -4.97
CA GLU A 122 10.36 1.93 -4.88
C GLU A 122 9.90 2.23 -3.46
N ARG A 123 10.52 1.60 -2.46
CA ARG A 123 10.27 1.93 -1.05
C ARG A 123 10.74 3.35 -0.70
N ALA A 124 11.86 3.80 -1.25
CA ALA A 124 12.32 5.17 -1.08
C ALA A 124 11.37 6.18 -1.73
N GLU A 125 10.83 5.87 -2.92
CA GLU A 125 9.77 6.65 -3.56
C GLU A 125 8.50 6.69 -2.72
N ALA A 126 8.05 5.55 -2.18
CA ALA A 126 6.90 5.44 -1.28
C ALA A 126 7.08 6.30 -0.03
N LYS A 127 8.26 6.23 0.59
CA LYS A 127 8.63 7.06 1.75
C LYS A 127 8.60 8.55 1.39
N ALA A 128 9.23 8.96 0.29
CA ALA A 128 9.21 10.36 -0.12
C ALA A 128 7.78 10.85 -0.45
N GLY A 129 6.97 10.01 -1.10
CA GLY A 129 5.57 10.28 -1.38
C GLY A 129 4.71 10.42 -0.12
N LEU A 130 4.91 9.54 0.86
CA LEU A 130 4.24 9.57 2.15
C LEU A 130 4.51 10.90 2.88
N ALA A 131 5.76 11.36 2.91
CA ALA A 131 6.13 12.63 3.54
C ALA A 131 5.36 13.81 2.95
N ARG A 132 5.32 13.91 1.61
CA ARG A 132 4.63 14.99 0.90
C ARG A 132 3.11 14.95 1.11
N LEU A 133 2.51 13.77 1.03
CA LEU A 133 1.08 13.59 1.26
C LEU A 133 0.68 13.93 2.70
N LEU A 134 1.48 13.52 3.69
CA LEU A 134 1.22 13.85 5.10
C LEU A 134 1.40 15.34 5.39
N GLU A 135 2.42 15.98 4.80
CA GLU A 135 2.59 17.42 4.88
C GLU A 135 1.34 18.12 4.35
N ARG A 136 0.89 17.74 3.15
CA ARG A 136 -0.34 18.30 2.58
C ARG A 136 -1.56 18.07 3.49
N LEU A 137 -1.78 16.85 3.94
CA LEU A 137 -2.91 16.52 4.80
C LEU A 137 -2.90 17.33 6.11
N SER A 138 -1.71 17.63 6.66
CA SER A 138 -1.58 18.46 7.86
C SER A 138 -2.12 19.88 7.67
N TRP A 139 -1.96 20.46 6.48
CA TRP A 139 -2.51 21.77 6.13
C TRP A 139 -4.03 21.74 5.96
N ASP A 140 -4.57 20.66 5.42
CA ASP A 140 -6.00 20.49 5.13
C ASP A 140 -6.80 19.85 6.28
N ARG A 141 -6.24 19.79 7.50
CA ARG A 141 -6.79 19.03 8.63
C ARG A 141 -8.25 19.35 8.98
N GLN A 142 -8.68 20.60 8.84
CA GLN A 142 -10.06 20.99 9.15
C GLN A 142 -11.09 20.44 8.14
N ARG A 143 -10.64 19.97 6.98
CA ARG A 143 -11.48 19.48 5.88
C ARG A 143 -11.60 17.95 5.86
N TRP A 144 -10.97 17.26 6.80
CA TRP A 144 -10.99 15.81 6.84
C TRP A 144 -12.39 15.30 7.15
N SER A 145 -12.85 14.35 6.35
CA SER A 145 -14.02 13.55 6.71
C SER A 145 -13.67 12.55 7.81
N THR A 146 -14.70 11.86 8.33
CA THR A 146 -14.52 10.75 9.28
C THR A 146 -13.68 9.62 8.68
N GLU A 147 -13.86 9.31 7.39
CA GLU A 147 -13.06 8.26 6.72
C GLU A 147 -11.61 8.69 6.57
N ASP A 148 -11.34 9.94 6.18
CA ASP A 148 -9.98 10.46 6.05
C ASP A 148 -9.27 10.45 7.40
N THR A 149 -9.97 10.87 8.45
CA THR A 149 -9.45 10.83 9.83
C THR A 149 -9.08 9.41 10.22
N LYS A 150 -9.91 8.41 9.89
CA LYS A 150 -9.62 7.00 10.18
C LYS A 150 -8.35 6.54 9.45
N LEU A 151 -8.23 6.82 8.15
CA LEU A 151 -7.03 6.45 7.37
C LEU A 151 -5.77 7.13 7.92
N VAL A 152 -5.84 8.42 8.25
CA VAL A 152 -4.69 9.13 8.82
C VAL A 152 -4.35 8.61 10.23
N LYS A 153 -5.34 8.20 11.03
CA LYS A 153 -5.12 7.52 12.31
C LYS A 153 -4.40 6.19 12.15
N GLU A 154 -4.76 5.39 11.16
CA GLU A 154 -4.09 4.12 10.85
C GLU A 154 -2.62 4.37 10.46
N VAL A 155 -2.36 5.34 9.58
CA VAL A 155 -1.00 5.76 9.21
C VAL A 155 -0.21 6.24 10.44
N ALA A 156 -0.80 7.12 11.24
CA ALA A 156 -0.18 7.62 12.47
C ALA A 156 0.11 6.51 13.48
N THR A 157 -0.72 5.48 13.55
CA THR A 157 -0.51 4.32 14.41
C THR A 157 0.68 3.52 13.92
N LEU A 158 0.71 3.17 12.63
CA LEU A 158 1.82 2.43 12.01
C LEU A 158 3.15 3.16 12.16
N LEU A 159 3.18 4.47 11.91
CA LEU A 159 4.40 5.26 12.07
C LEU A 159 4.91 5.31 13.51
N ARG A 160 4.02 5.27 14.51
CA ARG A 160 4.45 5.25 15.92
C ARG A 160 4.87 3.87 16.39
N SER A 161 4.21 2.81 15.92
CA SER A 161 4.48 1.44 16.38
C SER A 161 5.65 0.80 15.65
N GLU A 162 5.70 0.92 14.32
CA GLU A 162 6.67 0.23 13.47
C GLU A 162 7.86 1.12 13.08
N TYR A 163 7.68 2.44 13.04
CA TYR A 163 8.70 3.39 12.53
C TYR A 163 8.96 4.62 13.41
N PRO A 164 9.11 4.47 14.74
CA PRO A 164 9.28 5.61 15.64
C PRO A 164 10.52 6.46 15.30
N GLU A 165 11.57 5.86 14.73
CA GLU A 165 12.78 6.54 14.29
C GLU A 165 12.52 7.54 13.16
N LEU A 166 11.53 7.30 12.30
CA LEU A 166 11.15 8.24 11.24
C LEU A 166 10.54 9.51 11.82
N LEU A 167 9.75 9.40 12.88
CA LEU A 167 9.15 10.54 13.58
C LEU A 167 10.17 11.34 14.39
N GLN A 168 11.25 10.69 14.84
CA GLN A 168 12.36 11.34 15.53
C GLN A 168 13.34 12.02 14.56
N SER A 169 13.37 11.58 13.30
CA SER A 169 14.15 12.20 12.24
C SER A 169 13.46 13.45 11.69
N ASN A 170 14.22 14.43 11.20
CA ASN A 170 13.68 15.61 10.48
C ASN A 170 13.16 15.26 9.06
N TRP A 171 12.70 14.03 8.85
CA TRP A 171 12.21 13.54 7.56
C TRP A 171 10.88 14.20 7.15
N VAL A 172 10.03 14.53 8.12
CA VAL A 172 8.79 15.30 7.91
C VAL A 172 8.82 16.60 8.71
N PRO A 173 8.13 17.66 8.25
CA PRO A 173 8.01 18.91 9.01
C PRO A 173 7.33 18.71 10.37
N ARG A 174 7.60 19.61 11.33
CA ARG A 174 6.96 19.58 12.66
C ARG A 174 5.43 19.65 12.60
N SER A 175 4.85 20.30 11.59
CA SER A 175 3.39 20.33 11.38
C SER A 175 2.80 18.93 11.18
N VAL A 176 3.53 18.04 10.49
CA VAL A 176 3.14 16.64 10.32
C VAL A 176 3.23 15.90 11.65
N VAL A 177 4.33 16.06 12.39
CA VAL A 177 4.52 15.40 13.69
C VAL A 177 3.41 15.80 14.66
N THR A 178 3.11 17.10 14.78
CA THR A 178 2.00 17.58 15.63
C THR A 178 0.64 17.09 15.18
N THR A 179 0.42 16.96 13.87
CA THR A 179 -0.82 16.40 13.30
C THR A 179 -0.96 14.92 13.64
N ILE A 180 0.10 14.15 13.46
CA ILE A 180 0.18 12.75 13.87
C ILE A 180 -0.09 12.67 15.36
N ASP A 181 0.58 13.43 16.22
CA ASP A 181 0.35 13.36 17.67
C ASP A 181 -1.07 13.73 18.11
N PHE A 182 -1.75 14.60 17.37
CA PHE A 182 -3.13 14.94 17.65
C PHE A 182 -4.11 13.81 17.31
N THR A 183 -3.82 12.99 16.30
CA THR A 183 -4.72 11.92 15.84
C THR A 183 -4.68 10.66 16.74
N ARG A 184 -4.45 10.81 18.04
CA ARG A 184 -4.65 9.71 19.01
C ARG A 184 -6.13 9.33 19.12
#